data_AF-A0A1R2D3I8-F1
#
_entry.id   AF-A0A1R2D3I8-F1
#
_cell.length_a   1.000
_cell.length_b   1.000
_cell.length_c   1.000
_cell.angle_alpha   90.00
_cell.angle_beta   90.00
_cell.angle_gamma   90.00
#
_symmetry.space_group_name_H-M   'P 1'
#
loop_
_entity.id
_entity.type
_entity.pdbx_description
1 polymer ?
#
loop_
_entity_poly.entity_id
_entity_poly.type
_entity_poly.pdbx_seq_one_letter_code
_entity_poly.pdbx_strand_id
1 'polypeptide(L)'
;MEEELERALSEKGRELQAALEELRVKEFNYKVNELKSTLPLLGRCIICTLRLPCKHFSETSDMPSVSPLSKEIFSSQTYTKNLDASDIMPKLTKAEPKEFSIRYRGRDNKYSVPAQERVVSLPNSQKLKLIEKIETYREEKIRKEIEKIQEMKEAEKRQKKEMQTREALRLKHVKKQKERLEKYKEEIKIRNEQLKKKYDEEEKNKRKKEEKQRKYIEIKKKELKEYYQKKEMMESISKQKVFDLEKEIVSIIKG
;
A
#
# COMPACT_ATOMS: atom_id res chain seq x y z
N MET A 1 -15.45 26.00 15.04
CA MET A 1 -16.09 24.90 15.80
C MET A 1 -16.09 23.58 15.04
N GLU A 2 -16.81 23.40 13.92
CA GLU A 2 -16.84 22.08 13.23
C GLU A 2 -15.48 21.68 12.61
N GLU A 3 -14.78 22.62 11.97
CA GLU A 3 -13.45 22.37 11.38
C GLU A 3 -12.34 22.12 12.41
N GLU A 4 -12.51 22.62 13.63
CA GLU A 4 -11.57 22.40 14.75
C GLU A 4 -11.80 21.03 15.38
N LEU A 5 -13.06 20.60 15.47
CA LEU A 5 -13.43 19.26 15.91
C LEU A 5 -12.91 18.19 14.94
N GLU A 6 -13.06 18.42 13.63
CA GLU A 6 -12.59 17.49 12.59
C GLU A 6 -11.05 17.36 12.59
N ARG A 7 -10.33 18.47 12.80
CA ARG A 7 -8.88 18.45 12.97
C ARG A 7 -8.44 17.69 14.22
N ALA A 8 -9.08 17.94 15.37
CA ALA A 8 -8.78 17.24 16.62
C ALA A 8 -9.04 15.73 16.53
N LEU A 9 -10.15 15.32 15.89
CA LEU A 9 -10.46 13.91 15.64
C LEU A 9 -9.46 13.26 14.68
N SER A 10 -9.01 13.97 13.66
CA SER A 10 -7.99 13.49 12.73
C SER A 10 -6.63 13.30 13.40
N GLU A 11 -6.24 14.19 14.31
CA GLU A 11 -5.02 14.05 15.11
C GLU A 11 -5.10 12.87 16.06
N LYS A 12 -6.21 12.72 16.79
CA LYS A 12 -6.44 11.56 17.66
C LYS A 12 -6.49 10.24 16.89
N GLY A 13 -7.03 10.26 15.67
CA GLY A 13 -7.01 9.11 14.77
C GLY A 13 -5.58 8.68 14.40
N ARG A 14 -4.70 9.65 14.11
CA ARG A 14 -3.28 9.38 13.82
C ARG A 14 -2.52 8.86 15.05
N GLU A 15 -2.78 9.42 16.23
CA GLU A 15 -2.19 8.95 17.48
C GLU A 15 -2.61 7.51 17.81
N LEU A 16 -3.90 7.19 17.65
CA LEU A 16 -4.41 5.83 17.86
C LEU A 16 -3.78 4.83 16.88
N GLN A 17 -3.65 5.22 15.61
CA GLN A 17 -3.02 4.37 14.61
C GLN A 17 -1.54 4.12 14.94
N ALA A 18 -0.81 5.13 15.40
CA ALA A 18 0.58 4.99 15.84
C ALA A 18 0.70 4.06 17.06
N ALA A 19 -0.17 4.23 18.06
CA ALA A 19 -0.19 3.38 19.25
C ALA A 19 -0.50 1.91 18.92
N LEU A 20 -1.45 1.66 18.01
CA LEU A 20 -1.78 0.31 17.56
C LEU A 20 -0.62 -0.35 16.81
N GLU A 21 0.08 0.41 15.96
CA GLU A 21 1.24 -0.12 15.25
C GLU A 21 2.40 -0.42 16.21
N GLU A 22 2.62 0.43 17.22
CA GLU A 22 3.61 0.18 18.26
C GLU A 22 3.30 -1.11 19.06
N LEU A 23 2.02 -1.34 19.39
CA LEU A 23 1.59 -2.57 20.05
C LEU A 23 1.82 -3.81 19.16
N ARG A 24 1.50 -3.71 17.86
CA ARG A 24 1.77 -4.79 16.90
C ARG A 24 3.25 -5.12 16.79
N VAL A 25 4.11 -4.11 16.71
CA VAL A 25 5.57 -4.29 16.65
C VAL A 25 6.08 -4.94 17.94
N LYS A 26 5.58 -4.52 19.12
CA LYS A 26 5.93 -5.14 20.41
C LYS A 26 5.50 -6.61 20.48
N GLU A 27 4.28 -6.92 20.04
CA GLU A 27 3.78 -8.30 20.00
C GLU A 27 4.60 -9.18 19.04
N PHE A 28 4.89 -8.67 17.85
CA PHE A 28 5.72 -9.38 16.87
C PHE A 28 7.12 -9.66 17.43
N ASN A 29 7.76 -8.66 18.03
CA ASN A 29 9.08 -8.82 18.65
C ASN A 29 9.05 -9.83 19.80
N TYR A 30 8.00 -9.83 20.62
CA TYR A 30 7.80 -10.82 21.68
C TYR A 30 7.73 -12.24 21.10
N LYS A 31 6.91 -12.45 20.06
CA LYS A 31 6.79 -13.77 19.39
C LYS A 31 8.09 -14.22 18.71
N VAL A 32 8.83 -13.31 18.10
CA VAL A 32 10.14 -13.62 17.52
C VAL A 32 11.13 -14.04 18.61
N ASN A 33 11.15 -13.37 19.76
CA ASN A 33 12.02 -13.74 20.88
C ASN A 33 11.61 -15.07 21.51
N GLU A 34 10.30 -15.34 21.63
CA GLU A 34 9.77 -16.63 22.05
C GLU A 34 10.25 -17.76 21.11
N LEU A 35 10.18 -17.55 19.79
CA LEU A 35 10.70 -18.50 18.80
C LEU A 35 12.22 -18.69 18.90
N LYS A 36 12.99 -17.61 19.05
CA LYS A 36 14.45 -17.69 19.21
C LYS A 36 14.85 -18.47 20.46
N SER A 37 14.06 -18.41 21.53
CA SER A 37 14.31 -19.19 22.76
C SER A 37 13.93 -20.67 22.62
N THR A 38 12.94 -21.00 21.78
CA THR A 38 12.44 -22.38 21.63
C THR A 38 13.15 -23.17 20.54
N LEU A 39 13.65 -22.51 19.48
CA LEU A 39 14.35 -23.18 18.38
C LEU A 39 15.61 -23.97 18.81
N PRO A 40 16.49 -23.45 19.70
CA PRO A 40 17.62 -24.22 20.22
C PRO A 40 17.19 -25.49 20.97
N LEU A 41 16.09 -25.44 21.73
CA LEU A 41 15.53 -26.60 22.44
C LEU A 41 15.06 -27.70 21.47
N LEU A 42 14.68 -27.32 20.24
CA LEU A 42 14.26 -28.23 19.18
C LEU A 42 15.43 -28.66 18.26
N GLY A 43 16.67 -28.29 18.58
CA GLY A 43 17.84 -28.58 17.77
C GLY A 43 17.83 -27.89 16.41
N ARG A 44 17.19 -26.71 16.32
CA ARG A 44 17.06 -25.93 15.09
C ARG A 44 17.79 -24.59 15.21
N CYS A 45 18.32 -24.13 14.08
CA CYS A 45 19.02 -22.86 13.99
C CYS A 45 18.08 -21.65 14.16
N ILE A 46 18.47 -20.69 15.01
CA ILE A 46 17.71 -19.43 15.22
C ILE A 46 17.70 -18.48 14.01
N ILE A 47 18.63 -18.65 13.06
CA ILE A 47 18.74 -17.80 11.86
C ILE A 47 17.94 -18.39 10.71
N CYS A 48 18.12 -19.68 10.41
CA CYS A 48 17.52 -20.32 9.23
C CYS A 48 16.47 -21.39 9.54
N THR A 49 16.18 -21.69 10.81
CA THR A 49 15.15 -22.65 11.27
C THR A 49 15.34 -24.13 10.85
N LEU A 50 16.42 -24.42 10.14
CA LEU A 50 16.84 -25.78 9.75
C LEU A 50 17.39 -26.54 10.95
N ARG A 51 17.31 -27.88 10.90
CA ARG A 51 17.97 -28.76 11.87
C ARG A 51 19.50 -28.62 11.75
N LEU A 52 20.19 -28.74 12.87
CA LEU A 52 21.65 -28.74 12.91
C LEU A 52 22.23 -30.09 12.42
N PRO A 53 23.45 -30.10 11.86
CA PRO A 53 24.29 -28.93 11.56
C PRO A 53 23.76 -28.16 10.34
N CYS A 54 23.88 -26.83 10.37
CA CYS A 54 23.54 -25.97 9.24
C CYS A 54 24.69 -24.99 8.93
N LYS A 55 24.54 -24.15 7.90
CA LYS A 55 25.56 -23.16 7.51
C LYS A 55 25.93 -22.18 8.65
N HIS A 56 25.05 -21.99 9.64
CA HIS A 56 25.24 -21.01 10.69
C HIS A 56 25.83 -21.59 11.97
N PHE A 57 25.41 -22.79 12.37
CA PHE A 57 25.85 -23.43 13.60
C PHE A 57 26.01 -24.94 13.36
N SER A 58 27.06 -25.51 13.93
CA SER A 58 27.27 -26.96 13.91
C SER A 58 26.59 -27.63 15.12
N GLU A 59 26.62 -27.00 16.29
CA GLU A 59 26.05 -27.52 17.54
C GLU A 59 25.09 -26.52 18.21
N THR A 60 24.27 -27.00 19.15
CA THR A 60 23.31 -26.15 19.89
C THR A 60 23.99 -25.21 20.90
N SER A 61 25.18 -25.57 21.39
CA SER A 61 26.03 -24.81 22.31
C SER A 61 26.55 -23.50 21.72
N ASP A 62 26.77 -23.46 20.40
CA ASP A 62 27.30 -22.30 19.69
C ASP A 62 26.25 -21.19 19.47
N MET A 63 24.97 -21.49 19.75
CA MET A 63 23.89 -20.53 19.60
C MET A 63 23.80 -19.58 20.79
N PRO A 64 23.52 -18.28 20.57
CA PRO A 64 23.35 -17.33 21.65
C PRO A 64 22.17 -17.73 22.54
N SER A 65 22.46 -17.97 23.81
CA SER A 65 21.45 -18.25 24.84
C SER A 65 20.63 -17.00 25.11
N VAL A 66 19.41 -16.94 24.55
CA VAL A 66 18.44 -15.90 24.90
C VAL A 66 17.66 -16.39 26.12
N SER A 67 17.80 -15.69 27.25
CA SER A 67 17.03 -15.98 28.46
C SER A 67 15.53 -15.97 28.14
N PRO A 68 14.75 -16.97 28.57
CA PRO A 68 13.32 -17.00 28.33
C PRO A 68 12.67 -15.76 28.95
N LEU A 69 11.99 -14.95 28.14
CA LEU A 69 11.18 -13.85 28.65
C LEU A 69 10.11 -14.46 29.58
N SER A 70 10.06 -14.02 30.83
CA SER A 70 9.01 -14.39 31.78
C SER A 70 7.65 -14.06 31.16
N LYS A 71 6.75 -15.06 31.07
CA LYS A 71 5.38 -14.95 30.53
C LYS A 71 4.49 -13.92 31.24
N GLU A 72 4.96 -13.27 32.30
CA GLU A 72 4.16 -12.39 33.16
C GLU A 72 3.89 -10.99 32.57
N ILE A 73 4.58 -10.56 31.51
CA ILE A 73 4.52 -9.14 31.08
C ILE A 73 3.60 -8.91 29.86
N PHE A 74 3.26 -9.95 29.08
CA PHE A 74 2.47 -9.79 27.85
C PHE A 74 1.25 -10.72 27.79
N SER A 75 0.51 -10.83 28.90
CA SER A 75 -0.88 -11.28 28.83
C SER A 75 -1.73 -10.09 28.42
N SER A 76 -2.55 -10.22 27.38
CA SER A 76 -3.56 -9.24 26.95
C SER A 76 -4.52 -8.82 28.09
N GLN A 77 -4.47 -9.50 29.24
CA GLN A 77 -5.16 -9.16 30.49
C GLN A 77 -4.58 -7.96 31.24
N THR A 78 -3.33 -7.54 31.01
CA THR A 78 -2.75 -6.40 31.76
C THR A 78 -3.41 -5.06 31.41
N TYR A 79 -3.98 -4.92 30.21
CA TYR A 79 -4.72 -3.71 29.82
C TYR A 79 -6.20 -3.73 30.25
N THR A 80 -6.71 -4.86 30.77
CA THR A 80 -8.07 -4.96 31.35
C THR A 80 -8.08 -4.96 32.88
N LYS A 81 -6.92 -4.80 33.54
CA LYS A 81 -6.78 -4.87 35.01
C LYS A 81 -7.42 -3.72 35.80
N ASN A 82 -8.01 -2.72 35.15
CA ASN A 82 -8.70 -1.63 35.84
C ASN A 82 -10.21 -1.84 35.98
N LEU A 83 -10.73 -3.03 35.66
CA LEU A 83 -12.12 -3.40 35.93
C LEU A 83 -12.15 -4.76 36.62
N ASP A 84 -11.77 -4.78 37.89
CA ASP A 84 -12.04 -5.91 38.78
C ASP A 84 -13.54 -5.88 39.13
N ALA A 85 -14.30 -6.84 38.62
CA ALA A 85 -15.74 -6.99 38.88
C ALA A 85 -16.05 -7.16 40.39
N SER A 86 -15.03 -7.45 41.20
CA SER A 86 -15.12 -7.58 42.65
C SER A 86 -15.42 -6.25 43.38
N ASP A 87 -15.11 -5.09 42.78
CA ASP A 87 -15.40 -3.78 43.38
C ASP A 87 -16.85 -3.30 43.13
N ILE A 88 -17.57 -3.98 42.23
CA ILE A 88 -18.96 -3.63 41.86
C ILE A 88 -19.97 -4.45 42.68
N MET A 89 -19.54 -5.54 43.33
CA MET A 89 -20.41 -6.40 44.13
C MET A 89 -20.50 -5.87 45.58
N PRO A 90 -21.72 -5.58 46.09
CA PRO A 90 -21.87 -5.18 47.49
C PRO A 90 -21.39 -6.30 48.41
N LYS A 91 -20.42 -6.00 49.28
CA LYS A 91 -19.93 -6.93 50.30
C LYS A 91 -21.07 -7.26 51.25
N LEU A 92 -21.61 -8.48 51.15
CA LEU A 92 -22.59 -9.01 52.10
C LEU A 92 -21.94 -9.11 53.48
N THR A 93 -22.41 -8.29 54.42
CA THR A 93 -22.00 -8.35 55.82
C THR A 93 -22.38 -9.70 56.41
N LYS A 94 -21.42 -10.39 57.01
CA LYS A 94 -21.67 -11.63 57.75
C LYS A 94 -22.64 -11.31 58.89
N ALA A 95 -23.81 -11.95 58.90
CA ALA A 95 -24.81 -11.75 59.93
C ALA A 95 -24.31 -12.30 61.27
N GLU A 96 -24.15 -11.43 62.27
CA GLU A 96 -23.87 -11.85 63.63
C GLU A 96 -25.13 -12.49 64.25
N PRO A 97 -24.99 -13.60 65.00
CA PRO A 97 -26.11 -14.20 65.70
C PRO A 97 -26.63 -13.25 66.80
N LYS A 98 -27.89 -12.84 66.69
CA LYS A 98 -28.55 -12.07 67.75
C LYS A 98 -28.92 -12.99 68.90
N GLU A 99 -28.17 -12.92 69.97
CA GLU A 99 -28.55 -13.50 71.26
C GLU A 99 -29.45 -12.53 72.02
N PHE A 100 -30.48 -13.05 72.69
CA PHE A 100 -31.24 -12.27 73.66
C PHE A 100 -31.41 -13.09 74.95
N SER A 101 -31.39 -12.37 76.08
CA SER A 101 -31.54 -12.95 77.42
C SER A 101 -32.88 -12.54 78.01
N ILE A 102 -33.61 -13.51 78.57
CA ILE A 102 -34.83 -13.24 79.33
C ILE A 102 -34.58 -13.64 80.80
N ARG A 103 -34.87 -12.70 81.71
CA ARG A 103 -34.83 -12.93 83.17
C ARG A 103 -36.16 -13.45 83.66
N TYR A 104 -36.17 -14.64 84.27
CA TYR A 104 -37.34 -15.14 84.98
C TYR A 104 -36.93 -15.83 86.28
N ARG A 105 -37.52 -15.38 87.41
CA ARG A 105 -37.29 -15.91 88.78
C ARG A 105 -35.82 -16.09 89.17
N GLY A 106 -34.98 -15.09 88.88
CA GLY A 106 -33.60 -15.04 89.35
C GLY A 106 -32.61 -15.97 88.62
N ARG A 107 -32.98 -16.58 87.49
CA ARG A 107 -32.05 -17.27 86.60
C ARG A 107 -31.96 -16.56 85.25
N ASP A 108 -30.73 -16.35 84.78
CA ASP A 108 -30.41 -15.79 83.46
C ASP A 108 -30.25 -16.94 82.46
N ASN A 109 -31.27 -17.19 81.63
CA ASN A 109 -31.19 -18.16 80.54
C ASN A 109 -30.86 -17.43 79.23
N LYS A 110 -29.73 -17.78 78.60
CA LYS A 110 -29.32 -17.29 77.28
C LYS A 110 -29.83 -18.22 76.21
N TYR A 111 -30.53 -17.68 75.21
CA TYR A 111 -31.01 -18.45 74.06
C TYR A 111 -30.32 -17.95 72.79
N SER A 112 -29.68 -18.88 72.06
CA SER A 112 -29.14 -18.65 70.72
C SER A 112 -30.11 -19.26 69.71
N VAL A 113 -30.66 -18.46 68.80
CA VAL A 113 -31.46 -18.97 67.68
C VAL A 113 -30.51 -19.35 66.53
N PRO A 114 -30.43 -20.63 66.11
CA PRO A 114 -29.64 -21.02 64.94
C PRO A 114 -30.20 -20.33 63.70
N ALA A 115 -29.32 -19.76 62.88
CA ALA A 115 -29.68 -19.01 61.67
C ALA A 115 -30.10 -19.92 60.48
N GLN A 116 -30.68 -21.09 60.73
CA GLN A 116 -31.10 -22.01 59.68
C GLN A 116 -32.57 -22.41 59.86
N GLU A 117 -33.25 -22.47 58.71
CA GLU A 117 -34.66 -22.84 58.50
C GLU A 117 -35.71 -21.71 58.56
N ARG A 118 -35.61 -20.77 57.61
CA ARG A 118 -36.83 -20.22 57.00
C ARG A 118 -37.35 -21.23 55.96
N VAL A 119 -38.07 -22.26 56.40
CA VAL A 119 -38.93 -23.04 55.50
C VAL A 119 -40.25 -22.30 55.39
N VAL A 120 -40.33 -21.33 54.48
CA VAL A 120 -41.61 -20.83 53.98
C VAL A 120 -41.61 -21.06 52.49
N SER A 121 -42.03 -22.26 52.07
CA SER A 121 -42.41 -22.50 50.69
C SER A 121 -43.60 -21.60 50.39
N LEU A 122 -43.40 -20.56 49.56
CA LEU A 122 -44.49 -19.79 48.97
C LEU A 122 -45.52 -20.74 48.33
N PRO A 123 -46.83 -20.41 48.33
CA PRO A 123 -47.86 -21.23 47.68
C PRO A 123 -47.43 -21.55 46.24
N ASN A 124 -47.56 -22.81 45.84
CA ASN A 124 -47.04 -23.33 44.57
C ASN A 124 -47.42 -22.44 43.34
N SER A 125 -48.60 -21.80 43.40
CA SER A 125 -49.08 -20.85 42.38
C SER A 125 -48.30 -19.53 42.28
N GLN A 126 -47.82 -18.97 43.39
CA GLN A 126 -47.01 -17.74 43.39
C GLN A 126 -45.59 -18.02 42.88
N LYS A 127 -45.04 -19.20 43.21
CA LYS A 127 -43.74 -19.66 42.72
C LYS A 127 -43.76 -19.86 41.20
N LEU A 128 -44.81 -20.47 40.66
CA LEU A 128 -45.00 -20.64 39.21
C LEU A 128 -45.09 -19.30 38.47
N LYS A 129 -45.89 -18.35 38.97
CA LYS A 129 -45.97 -16.99 38.39
C LYS A 129 -44.63 -16.24 38.43
N LEU A 130 -43.82 -16.47 39.45
CA LEU A 130 -42.47 -15.88 39.53
C LEU A 130 -41.54 -16.50 38.49
N ILE A 131 -41.58 -17.83 38.31
CA ILE A 131 -40.79 -18.54 37.30
C ILE A 131 -41.17 -18.07 35.89
N GLU A 132 -42.47 -17.97 35.59
CA GLU A 132 -42.97 -17.47 34.30
C GLU A 132 -42.48 -16.04 33.99
N LYS A 133 -42.46 -15.15 34.99
CA LYS A 133 -41.87 -13.80 34.86
C LYS A 133 -40.37 -13.82 34.60
N ILE A 134 -39.65 -14.75 35.23
CA ILE A 134 -38.20 -14.90 35.02
C ILE A 134 -37.93 -15.44 33.60
N GLU A 135 -38.74 -16.39 33.13
CA GLU A 135 -38.61 -16.98 31.80
C GLU A 135 -38.94 -15.97 30.70
N THR A 136 -40.07 -15.26 30.82
CA THR A 136 -40.42 -14.18 29.88
C THR A 136 -39.36 -13.09 29.82
N TYR A 137 -38.81 -12.67 30.98
CA TYR A 137 -37.69 -11.70 31.00
C TYR A 137 -36.43 -12.24 30.30
N ARG A 138 -36.09 -13.52 30.49
CA ARG A 138 -34.96 -14.16 29.82
C ARG A 138 -35.18 -14.25 28.32
N GLU A 139 -36.36 -14.67 27.89
CA GLU A 139 -36.73 -14.73 26.47
C GLU A 139 -36.69 -13.35 25.82
N GLU A 140 -37.21 -12.32 26.48
CA GLU A 140 -37.17 -10.95 25.97
C GLU A 140 -35.72 -10.43 25.87
N LYS A 141 -34.86 -10.74 26.85
CA LYS A 141 -33.44 -10.41 26.80
C LYS A 141 -32.73 -11.12 25.64
N ILE A 142 -32.99 -12.41 25.46
CA ILE A 142 -32.43 -13.20 24.35
C ILE A 142 -32.92 -12.64 23.00
N ARG A 143 -34.20 -12.29 22.87
CA ARG A 143 -34.74 -11.65 21.65
C ARG A 143 -34.03 -10.34 21.33
N LYS A 144 -33.83 -9.47 22.32
CA LYS A 144 -33.10 -8.20 22.15
C LYS A 144 -31.64 -8.43 21.75
N GLU A 145 -30.99 -9.46 22.28
CA GLU A 145 -29.63 -9.83 21.88
C GLU A 145 -29.57 -10.37 20.44
N ILE A 146 -30.55 -11.19 20.04
CA ILE A 146 -30.68 -11.68 18.67
C ILE A 146 -30.92 -10.52 17.69
N GLU A 147 -31.80 -9.59 18.04
CA GLU A 147 -32.10 -8.40 17.22
C GLU A 147 -30.84 -7.54 17.02
N LYS A 148 -30.09 -7.26 18.08
CA LYS A 148 -28.79 -6.55 17.98
C LYS A 148 -27.79 -7.28 17.07
N ILE A 149 -27.72 -8.61 17.17
CA ILE A 149 -26.84 -9.41 16.30
C ILE A 149 -27.30 -9.33 14.84
N GLN A 150 -28.61 -9.32 14.58
CA GLN A 150 -29.15 -9.18 13.23
C GLN A 150 -28.87 -7.78 12.65
N GLU A 151 -29.08 -6.72 13.42
CA GLU A 151 -28.75 -5.35 13.02
C GLU A 151 -27.26 -5.20 12.67
N MET A 152 -26.37 -5.74 13.52
CA MET A 152 -24.93 -5.73 13.24
C MET A 152 -24.58 -6.49 11.95
N LYS A 153 -25.21 -7.64 11.71
CA LYS A 153 -25.02 -8.42 10.47
C LYS A 153 -25.51 -7.68 9.23
N GLU A 154 -26.64 -6.98 9.33
CA GLU A 154 -27.16 -6.16 8.24
C GLU A 154 -26.27 -4.95 7.96
N ALA A 155 -25.81 -4.26 9.01
CA ALA A 155 -24.86 -3.17 8.89
C ALA A 155 -23.56 -3.62 8.21
N GLU A 156 -23.00 -4.76 8.62
CA GLU A 156 -21.80 -5.34 8.00
C GLU A 156 -22.04 -5.67 6.51
N LYS A 157 -23.20 -6.23 6.17
CA LYS A 157 -23.59 -6.50 4.78
C LYS A 157 -23.71 -5.21 3.96
N ARG A 158 -24.28 -4.14 4.53
CA ARG A 158 -24.39 -2.83 3.86
C ARG A 158 -23.01 -2.22 3.62
N GLN A 159 -22.13 -2.24 4.62
CA GLN A 159 -20.75 -1.77 4.49
C GLN A 159 -19.97 -2.57 3.43
N LYS A 160 -20.11 -3.90 3.40
CA LYS A 160 -19.49 -4.74 2.37
C LYS A 160 -19.95 -4.37 0.97
N LYS A 161 -21.26 -4.17 0.77
CA LYS A 161 -21.80 -3.75 -0.53
C LYS A 161 -21.28 -2.37 -0.93
N GLU A 162 -21.22 -1.42 0.00
CA GLU A 162 -20.70 -0.08 -0.26
C GLU A 162 -19.22 -0.10 -0.63
N MET A 163 -18.41 -0.91 0.07
CA MET A 163 -17.00 -1.10 -0.27
C MET A 163 -16.84 -1.70 -1.68
N GLN A 164 -17.64 -2.70 -2.02
CA GLN A 164 -17.64 -3.30 -3.36
C GLN A 164 -18.04 -2.29 -4.45
N THR A 165 -19.04 -1.44 -4.22
CA THR A 165 -19.44 -0.43 -5.20
C THR A 165 -18.36 0.64 -5.38
N ARG A 166 -17.74 1.11 -4.28
CA ARG A 166 -16.61 2.04 -4.31
C ARG A 166 -15.40 1.45 -5.05
N GLU A 167 -15.08 0.18 -4.81
CA GLU A 167 -13.99 -0.51 -5.49
C GLU A 167 -14.29 -0.69 -6.99
N ALA A 168 -15.52 -1.05 -7.36
CA ALA A 168 -15.94 -1.15 -8.75
C ALA A 168 -15.84 0.20 -9.49
N LEU A 169 -16.21 1.30 -8.83
CA LEU A 169 -16.05 2.66 -9.38
C LEU A 169 -14.57 3.01 -9.58
N ARG A 170 -13.72 2.70 -8.59
CA ARG A 170 -12.27 2.89 -8.69
C ARG A 170 -11.68 2.11 -9.86
N LEU A 171 -12.05 0.84 -10.03
CA LEU A 171 -11.59 0.00 -11.13
C LEU A 171 -12.04 0.55 -12.50
N LYS A 172 -13.29 1.01 -12.62
CA LYS A 172 -13.79 1.66 -13.84
C LYS A 172 -12.98 2.92 -14.18
N HIS A 173 -12.68 3.74 -13.17
CA HIS A 173 -11.87 4.94 -13.36
C HIS A 173 -10.46 4.61 -13.84
N VAL A 174 -9.80 3.64 -13.20
CA VAL A 174 -8.46 3.15 -13.59
C VAL A 174 -8.48 2.60 -15.03
N LYS A 175 -9.49 1.81 -15.39
CA LYS A 175 -9.64 1.29 -16.74
C LYS A 175 -9.76 2.41 -17.78
N LYS A 176 -10.59 3.41 -17.50
CA LYS A 176 -10.77 4.60 -18.37
C LYS A 176 -9.47 5.41 -18.49
N GLN A 177 -8.68 5.53 -17.43
CA GLN A 177 -7.37 6.18 -17.50
C GLN A 177 -6.37 5.38 -18.35
N LYS A 178 -6.34 4.05 -18.22
CA LYS A 178 -5.51 3.19 -19.07
C LYS A 178 -5.87 3.32 -20.54
N GLU A 179 -7.16 3.26 -20.88
CA GLU A 179 -7.64 3.46 -22.26
C GLU A 179 -7.23 4.82 -22.83
N ARG A 180 -7.29 5.90 -22.03
CA ARG A 180 -6.81 7.23 -22.45
C ARG A 180 -5.31 7.25 -22.72
N LEU A 181 -4.52 6.60 -21.86
CA LEU A 181 -3.08 6.51 -22.04
C LEU A 181 -2.70 5.68 -23.27
N GLU A 182 -3.44 4.60 -23.55
CA GLU A 182 -3.24 3.78 -24.75
C GLU A 182 -3.53 4.59 -26.01
N LYS A 183 -4.68 5.29 -26.07
CA LYS A 183 -4.99 6.19 -27.19
C LYS A 183 -3.92 7.25 -27.41
N TYR A 184 -3.45 7.88 -26.33
CA TYR A 184 -2.38 8.87 -26.42
C TYR A 184 -1.05 8.27 -26.95
N LYS A 185 -0.71 7.04 -26.53
CA LYS A 185 0.47 6.33 -27.06
C LYS A 185 0.33 6.02 -28.55
N GLU A 186 -0.86 5.61 -28.99
CA GLU A 186 -1.14 5.36 -30.42
C GLU A 186 -1.06 6.64 -31.24
N GLU A 187 -1.63 7.74 -30.76
CA GLU A 187 -1.54 9.05 -31.39
C GLU A 187 -0.07 9.52 -31.53
N ILE A 188 0.75 9.33 -30.50
CA ILE A 188 2.19 9.61 -30.58
C ILE A 188 2.87 8.75 -31.65
N LYS A 189 2.58 7.45 -31.73
CA LYS A 189 3.16 6.57 -32.75
C LYS A 189 2.82 7.05 -34.15
N ILE A 190 1.55 7.35 -34.40
CA ILE A 190 1.08 7.86 -35.70
C ILE A 190 1.77 9.19 -36.03
N ARG A 191 1.85 10.12 -35.07
CA ARG A 191 2.53 11.41 -35.26
C ARG A 191 4.02 11.24 -35.59
N ASN A 192 4.70 10.32 -34.90
CA ASN A 192 6.10 10.02 -35.15
C ASN A 192 6.32 9.40 -36.53
N GLU A 193 5.44 8.50 -36.98
CA GLU A 193 5.49 7.94 -38.33
C GLU A 193 5.25 9.01 -39.40
N GLN A 194 4.31 9.92 -39.19
CA GLN A 194 4.07 11.06 -40.08
C GLN A 194 5.28 11.99 -40.16
N LEU A 195 5.91 12.30 -39.01
CA LEU A 195 7.12 13.10 -38.97
C LEU A 195 8.27 12.41 -39.71
N LYS A 196 8.46 11.11 -39.49
CA LYS A 196 9.49 10.32 -40.18
C LYS A 196 9.30 10.37 -41.70
N LYS A 197 8.08 10.19 -42.20
CA LYS A 197 7.76 10.30 -43.63
C LYS A 197 8.09 11.69 -44.19
N LYS A 198 7.78 12.76 -43.45
CA LYS A 198 8.14 14.13 -43.86
C LYS A 198 9.66 14.33 -43.94
N TYR A 199 10.41 13.83 -42.97
CA TYR A 199 11.88 13.91 -43.00
C TYR A 199 12.46 13.11 -44.18
N ASP A 200 11.95 11.90 -44.44
CA ASP A 200 12.39 11.08 -45.58
C ASP A 200 12.09 11.77 -46.93
N GLU A 201 10.94 12.45 -47.06
CA GLU A 201 10.58 13.23 -48.24
C GLU A 201 11.46 14.48 -48.41
N GLU A 202 11.71 15.22 -47.33
CA GLU A 202 12.62 16.37 -47.34
C GLU A 202 14.03 15.96 -47.73
N GLU A 203 14.53 14.83 -47.23
CA GLU A 203 15.85 14.32 -47.56
C GLU A 203 15.93 13.91 -49.05
N LYS A 204 14.92 13.21 -49.57
CA LYS A 204 14.84 12.89 -51.01
C LYS A 204 14.83 14.16 -51.87
N ASN A 205 14.11 15.19 -51.44
CA ASN A 205 14.06 16.46 -52.15
C ASN A 205 15.39 17.23 -52.08
N LYS A 206 16.10 17.21 -50.95
CA LYS A 206 17.46 17.76 -50.84
C LYS A 206 18.42 17.03 -51.78
N ARG A 207 18.44 15.69 -51.77
CA ARG A 207 19.29 14.90 -52.68
C ARG A 207 19.03 15.23 -54.15
N LYS A 208 17.76 15.35 -54.56
CA LYS A 208 17.39 15.78 -55.93
C LYS A 208 17.88 17.20 -56.27
N LYS A 209 17.80 18.14 -55.32
CA LYS A 209 18.29 19.52 -55.52
C LYS A 209 19.82 19.55 -55.65
N GLU A 210 20.52 18.82 -54.79
CA GLU A 210 21.99 18.68 -54.85
C GLU A 210 22.44 18.05 -56.16
N GLU A 211 21.75 17.02 -56.64
CA GLU A 211 22.07 16.39 -57.92
C GLU A 211 21.86 17.35 -59.11
N LYS A 212 20.76 18.11 -59.11
CA LYS A 212 20.52 19.16 -60.12
C LYS A 212 21.60 20.24 -60.08
N GLN A 213 21.99 20.69 -58.89
CA GLN A 213 23.09 21.66 -58.72
C GLN A 213 24.42 21.10 -59.23
N ARG A 214 24.75 19.85 -58.92
CA ARG A 214 25.95 19.18 -59.43
C ARG A 214 25.96 19.14 -60.96
N LYS A 215 24.86 18.70 -61.57
CA LYS A 215 24.70 18.67 -63.04
C LYS A 215 24.85 20.06 -63.65
N TYR A 216 24.26 21.09 -63.05
CA TYR A 216 24.38 22.47 -63.51
C TYR A 216 25.83 22.98 -63.45
N ILE A 217 26.53 22.74 -62.34
CA ILE A 217 27.95 23.11 -62.17
C ILE A 217 28.81 22.38 -63.21
N GLU A 218 28.52 21.11 -63.49
CA GLU A 218 29.26 20.33 -64.48
C GLU A 218 29.10 20.87 -65.89
N ILE A 219 27.87 21.25 -66.29
CA ILE A 219 27.60 21.91 -67.57
C ILE A 219 28.36 23.23 -67.65
N LYS A 220 28.28 24.09 -66.62
CA LYS A 220 28.99 25.37 -66.58
C LYS A 220 30.50 25.20 -66.67
N LYS A 221 31.07 24.16 -66.03
CA LYS A 221 32.50 23.82 -66.16
C LYS A 221 32.86 23.40 -67.59
N LYS A 222 32.00 22.65 -68.29
CA LYS A 222 32.23 22.27 -69.70
C LYS A 222 32.18 23.48 -70.63
N GLU A 223 31.16 24.33 -70.50
CA GLU A 223 31.05 25.60 -71.25
C GLU A 223 32.30 26.48 -71.05
N LEU A 224 32.78 26.59 -69.81
CA LEU A 224 33.99 27.36 -69.50
C LEU A 224 35.24 26.77 -70.18
N LYS A 225 35.39 25.44 -70.16
CA LYS A 225 36.49 24.75 -70.84
C LYS A 225 36.43 24.96 -72.36
N GLU A 226 35.26 24.82 -72.96
CA GLU A 226 35.06 25.07 -74.40
C GLU A 226 35.39 26.52 -74.77
N TYR A 227 35.02 27.49 -73.92
CA TYR A 227 35.38 28.88 -74.11
C TYR A 227 36.90 29.08 -74.12
N TYR A 228 37.62 28.52 -73.14
CA TYR A 228 39.08 28.61 -73.10
C TYR A 228 39.75 27.94 -74.31
N GLN A 229 39.27 26.77 -74.74
CA GLN A 229 39.77 26.10 -75.94
C GLN A 229 39.54 26.94 -77.21
N LYS A 230 38.35 27.53 -77.37
CA LYS A 230 38.06 28.43 -78.49
C LYS A 230 38.92 29.68 -78.44
N LYS A 231 39.15 30.24 -77.25
CA LYS A 231 40.03 31.39 -77.06
C LYS A 231 41.47 31.05 -77.46
N GLU A 232 41.98 29.90 -77.04
CA GLU A 232 43.31 29.41 -77.40
C GLU A 232 43.44 29.17 -78.92
N MET A 233 42.44 28.56 -79.56
CA MET A 233 42.40 28.43 -81.03
C MET A 233 42.37 29.79 -81.74
N MET A 234 41.59 30.75 -81.25
CA MET A 234 41.54 32.10 -81.83
C MET A 234 42.88 32.82 -81.66
N GLU A 235 43.53 32.69 -80.50
CA GLU A 235 44.88 33.22 -80.28
C GLU A 235 45.90 32.57 -81.21
N SER A 236 45.84 31.25 -81.44
CA SER A 236 46.72 30.58 -82.41
C SER A 236 46.46 31.04 -83.84
N ILE A 237 45.19 31.18 -84.24
CA ILE A 237 44.81 31.69 -85.57
C ILE A 237 45.31 33.12 -85.74
N SER A 238 45.12 33.99 -84.73
CA SER A 238 45.61 35.37 -84.77
C SER A 238 47.13 35.44 -84.87
N LYS A 239 47.87 34.65 -84.08
CA LYS A 239 49.33 34.56 -84.18
C LYS A 239 49.79 34.12 -85.56
N GLN A 240 49.10 33.13 -86.14
CA GLN A 240 49.44 32.62 -87.46
C GLN A 240 49.12 33.63 -88.58
N LYS A 241 47.99 34.34 -88.50
CA LYS A 241 47.68 35.45 -89.41
C LYS A 241 48.71 36.59 -89.32
N VAL A 242 49.13 36.96 -88.12
CA VAL A 242 50.20 37.96 -87.93
C VAL A 242 51.49 37.49 -88.60
N PHE A 243 51.87 36.23 -88.40
CA PHE A 243 53.06 35.64 -89.03
C PHE A 243 52.95 35.58 -90.57
N ASP A 244 51.78 35.25 -91.12
CA ASP A 244 51.55 35.23 -92.56
C ASP A 244 51.63 36.66 -93.17
N LEU A 245 51.05 37.66 -92.49
CA LEU A 245 51.17 39.08 -92.87
C LEU A 245 52.62 39.58 -92.80
N GLU A 246 53.37 39.19 -91.77
CA GLU A 246 54.80 39.51 -91.65
C GLU A 246 55.60 38.94 -92.83
N LYS A 247 55.29 37.70 -93.26
CA LYS A 247 55.91 37.09 -94.44
C LYS A 247 55.56 37.83 -95.73
N GLU A 248 54.29 38.20 -95.92
CA GLU A 248 53.85 38.95 -97.10
C GLU A 248 54.58 40.31 -97.18
N ILE A 249 54.66 41.05 -96.08
CA ILE A 249 55.41 42.32 -96.02
C ILE A 249 56.88 42.12 -96.39
N VAL A 250 57.55 41.10 -95.85
CA VAL A 250 58.96 40.80 -96.17
C VAL A 250 59.14 40.42 -97.64
N SER A 251 58.17 39.72 -98.24
CA SER A 251 58.20 39.37 -99.67
C SER A 251 57.98 40.57 -100.59
N ILE A 252 57.17 41.56 -100.18
CA ILE A 252 56.95 42.81 -100.93
C ILE A 252 58.18 43.74 -100.84
N ILE A 253 58.92 43.73 -99.73
CA ILE A 253 60.14 44.56 -99.56
C ILE A 253 61.35 43.99 -100.32
N LYS A 254 61.33 42.70 -100.69
CA LYS A 254 62.43 42.01 -101.38
C LYS A 254 62.22 41.80 -102.89
N GLY A 255 61.08 42.22 -103.44
CA GLY A 255 60.83 42.29 -104.90
C GLY A 255 60.95 43.72 -105.40
#